data_AF-A0A9D9SD01-F1
#
_entry.id   AF-A0A9D9SD01-F1
#
_cell.length_a   1.000
_cell.length_b   1.000
_cell.length_c   1.000
_cell.angle_alpha   90.00
_cell.angle_beta   90.00
_cell.angle_gamma   90.00
#
_symmetry.space_group_name_H-M   'P 1'
#
loop_
_entity.id
_entity.type
_entity.pdbx_description
1 polymer ?
#
loop_
_entity_poly.entity_id
_entity_poly.type
_entity_poly.pdbx_seq_one_letter_code
_entity_poly.pdbx_strand_id
1 'polypeptide(L)'
;FTVFRPSTGVWYIYNSSTGSSTIFPFGLGGDKPVAADYDGDGRFDVSVYRPSDGIWYLLRSTSGFGGVRWGISTDIPTPNAFVP
;
A
#
# COMPACT_ATOMS: atom_id res chain seq x y z
N PHE A 1 10.01 -7.83 -6.42
CA PHE A 1 9.32 -6.61 -6.92
C PHE A 1 7.82 -6.78 -6.77
N THR A 2 7.05 -5.71 -6.87
CA THR A 2 5.58 -5.73 -6.71
C THR A 2 4.89 -4.99 -7.86
N VAL A 3 3.67 -5.42 -8.19
CA VAL A 3 2.77 -4.74 -9.14
C VAL A 3 1.40 -4.62 -8.50
N PHE A 4 0.81 -3.43 -8.54
CA PHE A 4 -0.58 -3.21 -8.14
C PHE A 4 -1.46 -3.03 -9.38
N ARG A 5 -2.63 -3.66 -9.41
CA ARG A 5 -3.62 -3.46 -10.47
C ARG A 5 -4.72 -2.48 -10.00
N PRO A 6 -4.70 -1.21 -10.46
CA PRO A 6 -5.62 -0.19 -9.96
C PRO A 6 -7.10 -0.44 -10.29
N SER A 7 -7.39 -1.23 -11.33
CA SER A 7 -8.78 -1.56 -11.69
C SER A 7 -9.41 -2.59 -10.75
N THR A 8 -8.61 -3.40 -10.04
CA THR A 8 -9.11 -4.49 -9.19
C THR A 8 -8.66 -4.39 -7.73
N GLY A 9 -7.73 -3.49 -7.39
CA GLY A 9 -7.21 -3.38 -6.02
C GLY A 9 -6.30 -4.56 -5.60
N VAL A 10 -5.67 -5.24 -6.57
CA VAL A 10 -4.92 -6.47 -6.31
C VAL A 10 -3.41 -6.23 -6.40
N TRP A 11 -2.68 -6.73 -5.42
CA TRP A 11 -1.23 -6.80 -5.39
C TRP A 11 -0.73 -8.11 -5.97
N TYR A 12 0.30 -8.02 -6.79
CA TYR A 12 1.11 -9.13 -7.30
C TYR A 12 2.51 -8.96 -6.72
N ILE A 13 2.91 -9.89 -5.87
CA ILE A 13 4.16 -9.80 -5.11
C ILE A 13 5.06 -10.94 -5.58
N TYR A 14 6.22 -10.58 -6.12
CA TYR A 14 7.27 -11.56 -6.45
C TYR A 14 8.32 -11.58 -5.34
N ASN A 15 8.44 -12.73 -4.69
CA ASN A 15 9.47 -12.98 -3.70
C ASN A 15 10.79 -13.32 -4.39
N SER A 16 11.79 -12.46 -4.24
CA SER A 16 13.08 -12.64 -4.90
C SER A 16 13.96 -13.74 -4.30
N SER A 17 13.72 -14.17 -3.05
CA SER A 17 14.50 -15.25 -2.43
C SER A 17 13.96 -16.63 -2.78
N THR A 18 12.64 -16.79 -2.92
CA THR A 18 12.03 -18.09 -3.22
C THR A 18 11.59 -18.24 -4.68
N GLY A 19 11.54 -17.15 -5.45
CA GLY A 19 10.95 -17.13 -6.80
C GLY A 19 9.44 -17.31 -6.84
N SER A 20 8.79 -17.37 -5.66
CA SER A 20 7.34 -17.55 -5.55
C SER A 20 6.59 -16.26 -5.80
N SER A 21 5.36 -16.38 -6.30
CA SER A 21 4.44 -15.26 -6.51
C SER A 21 3.23 -15.36 -5.59
N THR A 22 2.85 -14.24 -4.98
CA THR A 22 1.66 -14.10 -4.15
C THR A 22 0.70 -13.12 -4.82
N ILE A 23 -0.58 -13.51 -4.90
CA ILE A 23 -1.68 -12.63 -5.31
C ILE A 23 -2.42 -12.22 -4.05
N PHE A 24 -2.44 -10.94 -3.75
CA PHE A 24 -2.94 -10.43 -2.48
C PHE A 24 -3.97 -9.31 -2.71
N PRO A 25 -5.28 -9.59 -2.54
CA PRO A 25 -6.32 -8.58 -2.72
C PRO A 25 -6.33 -7.64 -1.51
N PHE A 26 -5.77 -6.44 -1.67
CA PHE A 26 -5.75 -5.40 -0.66
C PHE A 26 -5.88 -4.03 -1.31
N GLY A 27 -7.13 -3.60 -1.44
CA GLY A 27 -7.51 -2.36 -2.10
C GLY A 27 -8.82 -2.54 -2.87
N LEU A 28 -9.28 -1.45 -3.46
CA LEU A 28 -10.42 -1.39 -4.36
C LEU A 28 -10.02 -0.76 -5.69
N GLY A 29 -10.94 -0.80 -6.66
CA GLY A 29 -10.79 -0.05 -7.91
C GLY A 29 -10.61 1.44 -7.63
N GLY A 30 -9.55 2.04 -8.19
CA GLY A 30 -9.24 3.47 -8.04
C GLY A 30 -8.28 3.83 -6.91
N ASP A 31 -7.99 2.91 -6.00
CA ASP A 31 -6.99 3.09 -4.94
C ASP A 31 -5.58 3.29 -5.56
N LYS A 32 -4.70 3.97 -4.81
CA LYS A 32 -3.30 4.22 -5.19
C LYS A 32 -2.37 3.40 -4.27
N PRO A 33 -1.43 2.63 -4.81
CA PRO A 33 -0.49 1.87 -3.99
C PRO A 33 0.51 2.80 -3.31
N VAL A 34 0.75 2.61 -2.01
CA VAL A 34 1.63 3.47 -1.20
C VAL A 34 2.54 2.68 -0.27
N ALA A 35 3.01 1.51 -0.75
CA ALA A 35 3.85 0.61 0.03
C ALA A 35 5.06 1.32 0.65
N ALA A 36 5.21 1.15 1.95
CA ALA A 36 6.27 1.72 2.80
C ALA A 36 6.28 0.97 4.13
N ASP A 37 7.33 1.16 4.93
CA ASP A 37 7.39 0.67 6.30
C ASP A 37 6.65 1.65 7.23
N TYR A 38 5.46 1.27 7.72
CA TYR A 38 4.61 2.11 8.57
C TYR A 38 4.61 1.69 10.04
N ASP A 39 5.23 0.57 10.39
CA ASP A 39 5.38 0.15 11.79
C ASP A 39 6.84 0.02 12.27
N GLY A 40 7.81 0.32 11.41
CA GLY A 40 9.23 0.46 11.74
C GLY A 40 9.96 -0.88 11.85
N ASP A 41 9.45 -1.94 11.22
CA ASP A 41 10.03 -3.29 11.30
C ASP A 41 11.08 -3.58 10.20
N GLY A 42 11.35 -2.61 9.33
CA GLY A 42 12.27 -2.73 8.19
C GLY A 42 11.67 -3.45 6.99
N ARG A 43 10.35 -3.69 6.95
CA ARG A 43 9.64 -4.31 5.83
C ARG A 43 8.61 -3.34 5.27
N PHE A 44 8.39 -3.41 3.97
CA PHE A 44 7.34 -2.63 3.35
C PHE A 44 5.99 -3.29 3.58
N ASP A 45 5.03 -2.48 4.03
CA ASP A 45 3.65 -2.86 4.29
C ASP A 45 2.80 -2.75 3.04
N VAL A 46 1.83 -3.66 2.90
CA VAL A 46 0.82 -3.56 1.87
C VAL A 46 -0.16 -2.46 2.25
N SER A 47 -0.22 -1.40 1.44
CA SER A 47 -0.94 -0.18 1.79
C SER A 47 -1.46 0.57 0.57
N VAL A 48 -2.64 1.17 0.72
CA VAL A 48 -3.29 1.95 -0.33
C VAL A 48 -3.80 3.29 0.20
N TYR A 49 -3.70 4.33 -0.63
CA TYR A 49 -4.44 5.57 -0.44
C TYR A 49 -5.69 5.51 -1.30
N ARG A 50 -6.84 5.84 -0.71
CA ARG A 50 -8.12 5.90 -1.40
C ARG A 50 -8.52 7.37 -1.63
N PRO A 51 -8.44 7.89 -2.86
CA PRO A 51 -8.79 9.27 -3.12
C PRO A 51 -10.24 9.59 -2.77
N SER A 52 -11.18 8.65 -2.93
CA SER A 52 -12.61 8.95 -2.70
C SER A 52 -12.95 9.36 -1.27
N ASP A 53 -12.15 8.98 -0.27
CA ASP A 53 -12.35 9.34 1.14
C ASP A 53 -11.12 9.99 1.80
N GLY A 54 -9.97 10.02 1.12
CA GLY A 54 -8.72 10.57 1.64
C GLY A 54 -8.07 9.69 2.73
N ILE A 55 -8.44 8.41 2.80
CA ILE A 55 -7.95 7.48 3.81
C ILE A 55 -6.79 6.65 3.25
N TRP A 56 -5.75 6.51 4.07
CA TRP A 56 -4.68 5.54 3.91
C TRP A 56 -5.07 4.27 4.66
N TYR A 57 -5.20 3.17 3.94
CA TYR A 57 -5.45 1.85 4.49
C TYR A 57 -4.15 1.06 4.49
N LEU A 58 -3.77 0.56 5.66
CA LEU A 58 -2.47 -0.04 5.93
C LEU A 58 -2.69 -1.44 6.44
N LEU A 59 -2.01 -2.42 5.86
CA LEU A 59 -1.84 -3.75 6.44
C LEU A 59 -0.39 -3.89 6.84
N ARG A 60 -0.11 -3.48 8.09
CA ARG A 60 1.24 -3.46 8.63
C ARG A 60 1.70 -4.85 9.01
N SER A 61 2.93 -5.20 8.68
CA SER A 61 3.50 -6.54 8.83
C SER A 61 3.45 -7.06 10.26
N THR A 62 3.67 -6.20 11.27
CA THR A 62 3.67 -6.57 12.69
C THR A 62 2.52 -5.97 13.47
N SER A 63 2.04 -4.79 13.05
CA SER A 63 0.95 -4.06 13.73
C SER A 63 -0.44 -4.29 13.14
N GLY A 64 -0.56 -5.07 12.06
CA GLY A 64 -1.84 -5.44 11.44
C GLY A 64 -2.54 -4.30 10.72
N PHE A 65 -3.86 -4.47 10.53
CA PHE A 65 -4.67 -3.51 9.77
C PHE A 65 -4.90 -2.20 10.53
N GLY A 66 -4.84 -1.08 9.80
CA GLY A 66 -5.23 0.23 10.30
C GLY A 66 -5.64 1.18 9.18
N GLY A 67 -6.23 2.31 9.58
CA GLY A 67 -6.62 3.38 8.67
C GLY A 67 -6.30 4.75 9.27
N VAL A 68 -5.82 5.67 8.45
CA VAL A 68 -5.61 7.07 8.84
C VAL A 68 -6.11 8.00 7.74
N ARG A 69 -6.89 9.01 8.10
CA ARG A 69 -7.33 10.04 7.15
C ARG A 69 -6.24 11.11 7.05
N TRP A 70 -5.62 11.22 5.89
CA TRP A 70 -4.56 12.19 5.64
C TRP A 70 -4.50 12.58 4.17
N GLY A 71 -5.35 13.53 3.79
CA GLY A 71 -5.46 14.05 2.43
C GLY A 71 -6.90 14.22 1.99
N ILE A 72 -7.08 14.69 0.77
CA ILE A 72 -8.35 14.93 0.11
C ILE A 72 -8.37 14.33 -1.30
N SER A 73 -9.53 14.25 -1.93
CA SER A 73 -9.73 13.48 -3.15
C SER A 73 -8.92 13.89 -4.38
N THR A 74 -8.34 15.09 -4.37
CA THR A 74 -7.46 15.60 -5.42
C THR A 74 -5.99 15.32 -5.16
N ASP A 75 -5.62 14.83 -3.98
CA ASP A 75 -4.23 14.61 -3.61
C ASP A 75 -3.68 13.35 -4.27
N ILE A 76 -2.39 13.41 -4.59
CA ILE A 76 -1.64 12.27 -5.08
C ILE A 76 -0.66 11.91 -3.95
N PRO A 77 -0.74 10.69 -3.40
CA PRO A 77 0.22 10.27 -2.39
C PRO A 77 1.59 10.17 -3.04
N THR A 78 2.60 10.73 -2.38
CA THR A 78 3.98 10.48 -2.76
C THR A 78 4.43 9.14 -2.17
N PRO A 79 5.28 8.37 -2.86
CA PRO A 79 6.04 7.32 -2.21
C PRO A 79 6.78 7.92 -1.01
N ASN A 80 6.91 7.17 0.08
CA ASN A 80 7.74 7.60 1.22
C ASN A 80 9.14 7.93 0.66
N ALA A 81 9.45 9.22 0.61
CA ALA A 81 10.69 9.75 0.05
C ALA A 81 10.88 11.21 0.51
N PHE A 82 10.29 11.60 1.63
CA PHE A 82 10.55 12.92 2.21
C PHE A 82 10.79 12.78 3.72
N VAL A 83 12.03 12.48 4.05
CA VAL A 83 12.63 12.89 5.32
C VAL A 83 13.42 14.16 4.97
N PRO A 84 13.08 15.34 5.54
CA PRO A 84 13.88 16.56 5.37
C PRO A 84 15.34 16.38 5.82
#